data_AF-A0A7T7HBY7-F1
#
_entry.id   AF-A0A7T7HBY7-F1
#
_cell.length_a   1.000
_cell.length_b   1.000
_cell.length_c   1.000
_cell.angle_alpha   90.00
_cell.angle_beta   90.00
_cell.angle_gamma   90.00
#
_symmetry.space_group_name_H-M   'P 1'
#
loop_
_entity.id
_entity.type
_entity.pdbx_description
1 polymer ?
#
loop_
_entity_poly.entity_id
_entity_poly.type
_entity_poly.pdbx_seq_one_letter_code
_entity_poly.pdbx_strand_id
1 'polypeptide(L)'
;MNNQLYIIDLQDVDKIKIKKNFYLINFDDVNSIKIIPFYENLKKEEQINLIQYFFQLTNINIRVNDLLGKLSITILKALIDGENQDIIINSIGLSENSISFLTEHLKKILNNFKDKNIFIVKNNQNTIDFDFSKL
;
A
#
# COMPACT_ATOMS: atom_id res chain seq x y z
N MET A 1 12.40 9.09 -13.93
CA MET A 1 11.84 8.12 -12.96
C MET A 1 10.42 8.56 -12.69
N ASN A 2 9.41 7.81 -13.12
CA ASN A 2 8.00 8.17 -12.96
C ASN A 2 7.36 7.36 -11.82
N ASN A 3 7.86 7.52 -10.60
CA ASN A 3 7.16 6.98 -9.43
C ASN A 3 6.17 8.02 -8.96
N GLN A 4 4.91 7.64 -8.84
CA GLN A 4 3.87 8.57 -8.45
C GLN A 4 2.97 7.93 -7.39
N LEU A 5 2.66 8.73 -6.38
CA LEU A 5 1.65 8.41 -5.38
C LEU A 5 0.41 9.22 -5.71
N TYR A 6 -0.70 8.52 -5.86
CA TYR A 6 -2.00 9.08 -6.15
C TYR A 6 -2.95 8.80 -5.01
N ILE A 7 -3.79 9.78 -4.71
CA ILE A 7 -4.98 9.57 -3.87
C ILE A 7 -6.17 9.77 -4.80
N ILE A 8 -6.99 8.73 -4.95
CA ILE A 8 -8.02 8.65 -6.00
C ILE A 8 -9.35 8.25 -5.40
N ASP A 9 -10.44 8.64 -6.03
CA ASP A 9 -11.75 8.07 -5.71
C ASP A 9 -11.91 6.71 -6.38
N LEU A 10 -12.69 5.81 -5.77
CA LEU A 10 -12.90 4.45 -6.27
C LEU A 10 -13.40 4.43 -7.73
N GLN A 11 -14.29 5.37 -8.07
CA GLN A 11 -14.84 5.55 -9.42
C GLN A 11 -13.81 5.95 -10.50
N ASP A 12 -12.60 6.37 -10.09
CA ASP A 12 -11.56 6.80 -11.01
C ASP A 12 -10.48 5.74 -11.21
N VAL A 13 -10.55 4.60 -10.51
CA VAL A 13 -9.59 3.50 -10.66
C VAL A 13 -9.53 3.03 -12.12
N ASP A 14 -10.67 2.81 -12.77
CA ASP A 14 -10.76 2.42 -14.19
C ASP A 14 -10.21 3.45 -15.17
N LYS A 15 -10.11 4.72 -14.75
CA LYS A 15 -9.65 5.82 -15.62
C LYS A 15 -8.13 5.95 -15.61
N ILE A 16 -7.45 5.22 -14.74
CA ILE A 16 -6.01 5.29 -14.57
C ILE A 16 -5.36 4.16 -15.36
N LYS A 17 -4.25 4.47 -16.03
CA LYS A 17 -3.41 3.46 -16.68
C LYS A 17 -2.64 2.67 -15.61
N ILE A 18 -3.35 1.75 -14.96
CA ILE A 18 -2.76 0.78 -14.03
C ILE A 18 -2.07 -0.30 -14.87
N LYS A 19 -0.88 -0.73 -14.45
CA LYS A 19 -0.22 -1.87 -15.09
C LYS A 19 -1.07 -3.13 -14.93
N LYS A 20 -1.12 -3.98 -15.96
CA LYS A 20 -1.86 -5.27 -15.93
C LYS A 20 -1.55 -6.15 -14.71
N ASN A 21 -0.36 -6.01 -14.12
CA ASN A 21 0.01 -6.67 -12.89
C ASN A 21 0.12 -5.63 -11.76
N PHE A 22 -0.75 -5.75 -10.76
CA PHE A 22 -0.79 -4.88 -9.59
C PHE A 22 -1.06 -5.69 -8.31
N TYR A 23 -0.66 -5.14 -7.16
CA TYR A 23 -1.05 -5.66 -5.86
C TYR A 23 -2.25 -4.90 -5.31
N LEU A 24 -3.27 -5.65 -4.90
CA LEU A 24 -4.39 -5.14 -4.11
C LEU A 24 -4.09 -5.32 -2.63
N ILE A 25 -4.24 -4.26 -1.85
CA ILE A 25 -4.07 -4.29 -0.39
C ILE A 25 -5.38 -3.85 0.26
N ASN A 26 -5.85 -4.66 1.21
CA ASN A 26 -7.03 -4.38 2.03
C ASN A 26 -8.38 -4.29 1.28
N PHE A 27 -8.50 -4.94 0.13
CA PHE A 27 -9.78 -5.09 -0.58
C PHE A 27 -10.51 -6.35 -0.13
N ASP A 28 -11.83 -6.39 -0.27
CA ASP A 28 -12.62 -7.61 -0.05
C ASP A 28 -12.56 -8.56 -1.27
N ASP A 29 -11.34 -8.81 -1.75
CA ASP A 29 -11.05 -9.73 -2.84
C ASP A 29 -10.15 -10.87 -2.33
N VAL A 30 -10.28 -12.06 -2.92
CA VAL A 30 -9.50 -13.26 -2.52
C VAL A 30 -8.02 -13.14 -2.88
N ASN A 31 -7.71 -12.41 -3.95
CA ASN A 31 -6.34 -12.14 -4.42
C ASN A 31 -5.75 -10.89 -3.76
N SER A 32 -6.53 -10.18 -2.92
CA SER A 32 -6.01 -9.04 -2.15
C SER A 32 -5.15 -9.50 -0.99
N ILE A 33 -4.02 -8.82 -0.81
CA ILE A 33 -3.20 -8.90 0.39
C ILE A 33 -4.03 -8.36 1.57
N LYS A 34 -4.31 -9.23 2.55
CA LYS A 34 -4.94 -8.85 3.83
C LYS A 34 -3.84 -8.45 4.81
N ILE A 35 -3.90 -7.22 5.32
CA ILE A 35 -2.80 -6.59 6.08
C ILE A 35 -2.34 -7.45 7.27
N ILE A 36 -3.29 -7.86 8.13
CA ILE A 36 -2.97 -8.58 9.37
C ILE A 36 -2.40 -9.97 9.06
N PRO A 37 -3.09 -10.85 8.30
CA PRO A 37 -2.55 -12.17 7.98
C PRO A 37 -1.21 -12.10 7.24
N PHE A 38 -1.05 -11.17 6.30
CA PHE A 38 0.19 -11.02 5.56
C PHE A 38 1.35 -10.67 6.49
N TYR A 39 1.18 -9.66 7.34
CA TYR A 39 2.22 -9.25 8.29
C TYR A 39 2.57 -10.37 9.28
N GLU A 40 1.57 -11.05 9.84
CA GLU A 40 1.77 -12.11 10.83
C GLU A 40 2.45 -13.36 10.24
N ASN A 41 2.29 -13.61 8.95
CA ASN A 41 2.96 -14.71 8.25
C ASN A 41 4.44 -14.42 7.91
N LEU A 42 4.89 -13.16 7.98
CA LEU A 42 6.30 -12.84 7.80
C LEU A 42 7.13 -13.44 8.93
N LYS A 43 8.32 -13.96 8.60
CA LYS A 43 9.25 -14.43 9.63
C LYS A 43 9.65 -13.27 10.53
N LYS A 44 9.87 -13.54 11.81
CA LYS A 44 10.26 -12.50 12.79
C LYS A 44 11.49 -11.68 12.36
N GLU A 45 12.50 -12.34 11.81
CA GLU A 45 13.70 -11.68 11.28
C GLU A 45 13.37 -10.76 10.09
N GLU A 46 12.51 -11.22 9.19
CA GLU A 46 12.05 -10.44 8.05
C GLU A 46 11.26 -9.19 8.49
N GLN A 47 10.38 -9.33 9.49
CA GLN A 47 9.68 -8.18 10.09
C GLN A 47 10.67 -7.15 10.63
N ILE A 48 11.69 -7.60 11.38
CA ILE A 48 12.73 -6.72 11.93
C ILE A 48 13.47 -5.98 10.82
N ASN A 49 13.89 -6.70 9.78
CA ASN A 49 14.63 -6.12 8.65
C ASN A 49 13.78 -5.09 7.90
N LEU A 50 12.50 -5.37 7.66
CA LEU A 50 11.58 -4.43 7.01
C LEU A 50 11.34 -3.18 7.87
N ILE A 51 11.21 -3.32 9.19
CA ILE A 51 11.05 -2.19 10.11
C ILE A 51 12.31 -1.31 10.10
N GLN A 52 13.50 -1.92 10.16
CA GLN A 52 14.76 -1.20 10.08
C GLN A 52 14.91 -0.49 8.73
N TYR A 53 14.55 -1.15 7.64
CA TYR A 53 14.62 -0.55 6.32
C TYR A 53 13.62 0.60 6.17
N PHE A 54 12.39 0.44 6.67
CA PHE A 54 11.42 1.54 6.75
C PHE A 54 12.00 2.75 7.48
N PHE A 55 12.64 2.53 8.64
CA PHE A 55 13.30 3.59 9.39
C PHE A 55 14.41 4.26 8.59
N GLN A 56 15.26 3.49 7.90
CA GLN A 56 16.33 4.05 7.05
C GLN A 56 15.79 4.93 5.92
N LEU A 57 14.65 4.55 5.32
CA LEU A 57 14.04 5.30 4.23
C LEU A 57 13.27 6.55 4.69
N THR A 58 12.71 6.53 5.89
CA THR A 58 11.75 7.56 6.34
C THR A 58 12.21 8.37 7.54
N ASN A 59 13.23 7.89 8.25
CA ASN A 59 13.70 8.36 9.57
C ASN A 59 12.61 8.28 10.66
N ILE A 60 11.72 7.28 10.59
CA ILE A 60 10.57 7.14 11.50
C ILE A 60 10.50 5.77 12.13
N ASN A 61 10.37 5.76 13.45
CA ASN A 61 10.15 4.56 14.24
C ASN A 61 8.68 4.18 14.18
N ILE A 62 8.36 3.19 13.35
CA ILE A 62 6.99 2.75 13.16
C ILE A 62 6.56 1.74 14.22
N ARG A 63 5.34 1.90 14.76
CA ARG A 63 4.75 0.97 15.71
C ARG A 63 3.93 -0.08 14.96
N VAL A 64 4.44 -1.31 14.87
CA VAL A 64 3.79 -2.42 14.14
C VAL A 64 2.72 -3.17 14.96
N ASN A 65 2.38 -2.67 16.15
CA ASN A 65 1.34 -3.28 16.98
C ASN A 65 -0.05 -2.90 16.45
N ASP A 66 -0.19 -1.74 15.81
CA ASP A 66 -1.43 -1.26 15.20
C ASP A 66 -1.52 -1.57 13.69
N LEU A 67 -2.71 -1.33 13.12
CA LEU A 67 -2.98 -1.62 11.71
C LEU A 67 -2.15 -0.74 10.77
N LEU A 68 -1.90 0.52 11.11
CA LEU A 68 -1.20 1.48 10.27
C LEU A 68 0.28 1.09 10.12
N GLY A 69 0.90 0.64 11.22
CA GLY A 69 2.24 0.10 11.22
C GLY A 69 2.36 -1.15 10.36
N LYS A 70 1.45 -2.13 10.56
CA LYS A 70 1.43 -3.36 9.76
C LYS A 70 1.20 -3.07 8.27
N LEU A 71 0.30 -2.15 7.94
CA LEU A 71 0.03 -1.71 6.57
C LEU A 71 1.28 -1.12 5.92
N SER A 72 1.98 -0.24 6.62
CA SER A 72 3.20 0.39 6.09
C SER A 72 4.28 -0.64 5.77
N ILE A 73 4.47 -1.65 6.62
CA ILE A 73 5.40 -2.76 6.38
C ILE A 73 4.92 -3.65 5.23
N THR A 74 3.62 -3.91 5.15
CA THR A 74 3.00 -4.68 4.04
C THR A 74 3.26 -4.00 2.70
N ILE A 75 3.06 -2.68 2.61
CA ILE A 75 3.32 -1.91 1.38
C ILE A 75 4.81 -1.94 1.03
N LEU A 76 5.69 -1.74 2.01
CA LEU A 76 7.14 -1.78 1.78
C LEU A 76 7.58 -3.15 1.22
N LYS A 77 7.06 -4.24 1.79
CA LYS A 77 7.34 -5.59 1.30
C LYS A 77 6.82 -5.80 -0.13
N ALA A 78 5.59 -5.37 -0.42
CA ALA A 78 5.03 -5.44 -1.78
C ALA A 78 5.83 -4.60 -2.80
N LEU A 79 6.41 -3.47 -2.39
CA LEU A 79 7.30 -2.67 -3.24
C LEU A 79 8.61 -3.39 -3.56
N ILE A 80 9.17 -4.11 -2.58
CA ILE A 80 10.42 -4.87 -2.72
C ILE A 80 10.20 -6.12 -3.59
N ASP A 81 9.12 -6.86 -3.35
CA ASP A 81 8.87 -8.15 -4.01
C ASP A 81 8.34 -8.01 -5.43
N GLY A 82 7.47 -7.02 -5.66
CA GLY A 82 6.93 -6.80 -6.99
C GLY A 82 7.97 -6.10 -7.86
N GLU A 83 8.61 -6.75 -8.80
CA GLU A 83 9.32 -6.00 -9.83
C GLU A 83 8.30 -5.35 -10.76
N ASN A 84 8.33 -4.02 -10.91
CA ASN A 84 7.51 -3.24 -11.84
C ASN A 84 5.97 -3.29 -11.65
N GLN A 85 5.43 -3.85 -10.58
CA GLN A 85 3.97 -3.86 -10.31
C GLN A 85 3.50 -2.58 -9.60
N ASP A 86 2.33 -2.06 -9.97
CA ASP A 86 1.69 -0.98 -9.21
C ASP A 86 1.04 -1.53 -7.94
N ILE A 87 0.79 -0.67 -6.95
CA ILE A 87 0.12 -1.05 -5.70
C ILE A 87 -1.14 -0.21 -5.55
N ILE A 88 -2.27 -0.86 -5.28
CA ILE A 88 -3.54 -0.21 -5.00
C ILE A 88 -3.94 -0.56 -3.57
N ILE A 89 -4.25 0.45 -2.77
CA ILE A 89 -4.54 0.32 -1.35
C ILE A 89 -5.96 0.83 -1.11
N ASN A 90 -6.79 0.00 -0.50
CA ASN A 90 -8.09 0.42 -0.01
C ASN A 90 -7.93 1.11 1.35
N SER A 91 -8.33 2.39 1.45
CA SER A 91 -8.25 3.15 2.68
C SER A 91 -9.43 2.95 3.64
N ILE A 92 -10.32 1.96 3.40
CA ILE A 92 -11.40 1.61 4.34
C ILE A 92 -10.83 1.38 5.74
N GLY A 93 -11.46 2.00 6.75
CA GLY A 93 -11.05 1.90 8.15
C GLY A 93 -9.86 2.79 8.53
N LEU A 94 -9.31 3.60 7.60
CA LEU A 94 -8.27 4.57 7.88
C LEU A 94 -8.86 5.96 8.07
N SER A 95 -8.38 6.66 9.10
CA SER A 95 -8.69 8.09 9.28
C SER A 95 -7.93 8.96 8.28
N GLU A 96 -8.38 10.20 8.06
CA GLU A 96 -7.65 11.17 7.22
C GLU A 96 -6.21 11.38 7.71
N ASN A 97 -6.00 11.42 9.03
CA ASN A 97 -4.67 11.52 9.62
C ASN A 97 -3.81 10.30 9.28
N SER A 98 -4.39 9.10 9.28
CA SER A 98 -3.69 7.86 8.88
C SER A 98 -3.32 7.89 7.40
N ILE A 99 -4.20 8.38 6.53
CA ILE A 99 -3.94 8.54 5.09
C ILE A 99 -2.84 9.56 4.84
N SER A 100 -2.87 10.70 5.56
CA SER A 100 -1.85 11.74 5.49
C SER A 100 -0.48 11.20 5.90
N PHE A 101 -0.42 10.49 7.05
CA PHE A 101 0.78 9.81 7.53
C PHE A 101 1.34 8.83 6.49
N LEU A 102 0.50 7.95 5.93
CA LEU A 102 0.93 7.01 4.89
C LEU A 102 1.49 7.76 3.68
N THR A 103 0.77 8.78 3.21
CA THR A 103 1.14 9.53 2.02
C THR A 103 2.51 10.19 2.15
N GLU A 104 2.79 10.83 3.30
CA GLU A 104 4.09 11.47 3.53
C GLU A 104 5.24 10.46 3.47
N HIS A 105 5.07 9.30 4.10
CA HIS A 105 6.14 8.30 4.21
C HIS A 105 6.31 7.49 2.94
N LEU A 106 5.22 7.15 2.25
CA LEU A 106 5.29 6.45 0.98
C LEU A 106 5.94 7.30 -0.10
N LYS A 107 5.78 8.63 -0.08
CA LYS A 107 6.54 9.53 -0.97
C LYS A 107 8.05 9.40 -0.77
N LYS A 108 8.52 9.36 0.50
CA LYS A 108 9.94 9.17 0.83
C LYS A 108 10.43 7.80 0.36
N ILE A 109 9.65 6.75 0.61
CA ILE A 109 9.96 5.38 0.22
C ILE A 109 10.05 5.25 -1.30
N LEU A 110 9.06 5.74 -2.04
CA LEU A 110 8.98 5.62 -3.50
C LEU A 110 10.17 6.22 -4.25
N ASN A 111 10.87 7.21 -3.68
CA ASN A 111 12.09 7.76 -4.28
C ASN A 111 13.22 6.71 -4.44
N ASN A 112 13.12 5.57 -3.75
CA ASN A 112 14.12 4.49 -3.77
C ASN A 112 13.76 3.34 -4.72
N PHE A 113 12.60 3.39 -5.37
CA PHE A 113 12.14 2.35 -6.29
C PHE A 113 12.17 2.87 -7.73
N LYS A 114 11.99 2.00 -8.73
CA LYS A 114 11.88 2.41 -10.14
C LYS A 114 10.57 1.92 -10.72
N ASP A 115 9.91 2.82 -11.44
CA ASP A 115 8.69 2.58 -12.21
C ASP A 115 7.57 1.94 -11.36
N LYS A 116 7.33 2.55 -10.19
CA LYS A 116 6.31 2.11 -9.21
C LYS A 116 5.30 3.20 -8.94
N ASN A 117 4.02 2.88 -9.10
CA ASN A 117 2.94 3.75 -8.66
C ASN A 117 2.21 3.16 -7.45
N ILE A 118 1.79 4.03 -6.54
CA ILE A 118 0.90 3.68 -5.44
C ILE A 118 -0.38 4.48 -5.57
N PHE A 119 -1.52 3.79 -5.54
CA PHE A 119 -2.85 4.35 -5.58
C PHE A 119 -3.52 4.12 -4.23
N ILE A 120 -3.79 5.18 -3.49
CA ILE A 120 -4.60 5.12 -2.27
C ILE A 120 -6.03 5.48 -2.67
N VAL A 121 -6.92 4.49 -2.62
CA VAL A 121 -8.33 4.67 -2.95
C VAL A 121 -9.05 5.21 -1.72
N LYS A 122 -9.61 6.42 -1.82
CA LYS A 122 -10.41 7.04 -0.78
C LYS A 122 -11.71 6.27 -0.59
N ASN A 123 -12.05 6.05 0.67
CA ASN A 123 -13.36 5.52 1.02
C ASN A 123 -14.39 6.64 1.17
N ASN A 124 -15.21 6.84 0.14
CA ASN A 124 -16.35 7.76 0.20
C ASN A 124 -17.62 6.99 0.59
N GLN A 125 -17.69 6.47 1.83
CA GLN A 125 -18.85 5.89 2.57
C GLN A 125 -19.91 5.00 1.87
N ASN A 126 -19.85 4.75 0.57
CA ASN A 126 -20.75 3.88 -0.16
C ASN A 126 -19.92 2.70 -0.66
N THR A 127 -20.11 1.57 0.01
CA THR A 127 -19.63 0.25 -0.44
C THR A 127 -20.09 0.02 -1.87
N ILE A 128 -19.15 0.12 -2.81
CA ILE A 128 -19.30 -0.42 -4.15
C ILE A 128 -18.27 -1.55 -4.22
N ASP A 129 -18.77 -2.76 -4.41
CA ASP A 129 -17.95 -3.90 -4.80
C ASP A 129 -17.35 -3.56 -6.17
N PHE A 130 -16.12 -3.08 -6.16
CA PHE A 130 -15.39 -2.80 -7.39
C PHE A 130 -14.76 -4.11 -7.87
N ASP A 131 -15.22 -4.56 -9.03
CA ASP A 131 -14.72 -5.78 -9.67
C ASP A 131 -13.39 -5.48 -10.38
N PHE A 132 -12.29 -5.70 -9.66
CA PHE A 132 -10.92 -5.48 -10.15
C PHE A 132 -10.51 -6.46 -11.26
N SER A 133 -11.32 -7.48 -11.60
CA SER A 133 -11.04 -8.36 -12.73
C SER A 133 -11.17 -7.68 -14.10
N LYS A 134 -11.69 -6.45 -14.13
CA LYS A 134 -11.91 -5.65 -15.35
C LYS A 134 -10.75 -4.69 -15.70
N LEU A 135 -9.74 -4.57 -14.83
CA LEU A 135 -8.52 -3.78 -15.05
C LEU A 135 -7.44 -4.58 -15.81
#